data_AF-A0A950GGB0-F1
#
_entry.id   AF-A0A950GGB0-F1
#
_cell.length_a   1.000
_cell.length_b   1.000
_cell.length_c   1.000
_cell.angle_alpha   90.00
_cell.angle_beta   90.00
_cell.angle_gamma   90.00
#
_symmetry.space_group_name_H-M   'P 1'
#
loop_
_entity.id
_entity.type
_entity.pdbx_description
1 polymer ?
#
loop_
_entity_poly.entity_id
_entity_poly.type
_entity_poly.pdbx_seq_one_letter_code
_entity_poly.pdbx_strand_id
1 'polypeptide(L)'
;PLFDFATTLSYWAEPDDPPAMHDMAQMPTANPGFLTRREAVQRYAALSGRDISDFLFHRVLGMYKLGVIFLQLGCRHRTGATTDSRYAGLSAIGTGLLEFTLDIAHGRAF
;
A
#
# COMPACT_ATOMS: atom_id res chain seq x y z
N PRO A 1 16.03 6.04 2.58
CA PRO A 1 15.13 6.61 1.56
C PRO A 1 14.29 5.58 0.79
N LEU A 2 14.77 4.36 0.51
CA LEU A 2 13.97 3.35 -0.21
C LEU A 2 12.68 2.98 0.54
N PHE A 3 12.72 2.98 1.87
CA PHE A 3 11.52 2.77 2.67
C PHE A 3 10.50 3.91 2.57
N ASP A 4 10.95 5.17 2.47
CA ASP A 4 10.05 6.30 2.24
C ASP A 4 9.38 6.18 0.88
N PHE A 5 10.14 5.80 -0.15
CA PHE A 5 9.59 5.56 -1.48
C PHE A 5 8.63 4.37 -1.51
N ALA A 6 8.96 3.25 -0.84
CA ALA A 6 8.04 2.13 -0.67
C ALA A 6 6.77 2.51 0.11
N THR A 7 6.87 3.45 1.06
CA THR A 7 5.70 4.02 1.74
C THR A 7 4.82 4.76 0.76
N THR A 8 5.38 5.60 -0.12
CA THR A 8 4.61 6.23 -1.20
C THR A 8 3.93 5.18 -2.08
N LEU A 9 4.64 4.13 -2.49
CA LEU A 9 4.07 3.07 -3.32
C LEU A 9 3.02 2.21 -2.61
N SER A 10 3.01 2.16 -1.27
CA SER A 10 1.95 1.45 -0.53
C SER A 10 0.57 2.11 -0.69
N TYR A 11 0.53 3.41 -1.00
CA TYR A 11 -0.70 4.13 -1.31
C TYR A 11 -1.06 4.12 -2.81
N TRP A 12 -0.17 3.59 -3.65
CA TRP A 12 -0.25 3.66 -5.10
C TRP A 12 -1.09 2.50 -5.63
N ALA A 13 -2.38 2.75 -5.88
CA ALA A 13 -3.26 1.80 -6.53
C ALA A 13 -2.98 1.70 -8.04
N GLU A 14 -3.11 0.51 -8.59
CA GLU A 14 -3.13 0.20 -10.03
C GLU A 14 -4.52 -0.36 -10.42
N PRO A 15 -4.91 -0.34 -11.72
CA PRO A 15 -6.26 -0.73 -12.14
C PRO A 15 -6.66 -2.19 -11.83
N ASP A 16 -5.68 -3.09 -11.73
CA ASP A 16 -5.84 -4.52 -11.51
C ASP A 16 -5.61 -4.93 -10.04
N ASP A 17 -5.48 -3.95 -9.14
CA ASP A 17 -5.30 -4.22 -7.72
C ASP A 17 -6.54 -4.85 -7.06
N PRO A 18 -6.35 -5.54 -5.93
CA PRO A 18 -7.47 -6.02 -5.15
C PRO A 18 -8.34 -4.87 -4.62
N PRO A 19 -9.63 -5.12 -4.35
CA PRO A 19 -10.58 -4.10 -3.87
C PRO A 19 -10.05 -3.24 -2.70
N ALA A 20 -9.30 -3.83 -1.76
CA ALA A 20 -8.74 -3.10 -0.62
C ALA A 20 -7.83 -1.92 -1.00
N MET A 21 -7.08 -2.01 -2.11
CA MET A 21 -6.25 -0.90 -2.60
C MET A 21 -7.10 0.25 -3.15
N HIS A 22 -8.24 -0.07 -3.77
CA HIS A 22 -9.19 0.92 -4.28
C HIS A 22 -10.01 1.55 -3.15
N ASP A 23 -10.51 0.73 -2.22
CA ASP A 23 -11.33 1.14 -1.08
C ASP A 23 -10.59 2.07 -0.11
N MET A 24 -9.26 1.94 -0.04
CA MET A 24 -8.40 2.86 0.71
C MET A 24 -8.54 4.32 0.23
N ALA A 25 -8.78 4.55 -1.06
CA ALA A 25 -9.06 5.86 -1.67
C ALA A 25 -8.08 7.00 -1.29
N GLN A 26 -6.78 6.70 -1.18
CA GLN A 26 -5.76 7.70 -0.79
C GLN A 26 -5.05 8.38 -1.97
N MET A 27 -4.98 7.75 -3.15
CA MET A 27 -4.35 8.31 -4.34
C MET A 27 -5.13 8.00 -5.61
N PRO A 28 -5.13 8.88 -6.62
CA PRO A 28 -5.85 8.68 -7.87
C PRO A 28 -5.07 7.82 -8.89
N THR A 29 -4.06 7.06 -8.45
CA THR A 29 -3.05 6.43 -9.33
C THR A 29 -3.57 5.26 -10.16
N ALA A 30 -4.75 4.74 -9.85
CA ALA A 30 -5.43 3.76 -10.71
C ALA A 30 -6.06 4.40 -11.97
N ASN A 31 -6.12 5.73 -12.05
CA ASN A 31 -6.59 6.42 -13.25
C ASN A 31 -5.52 6.44 -14.35
N PRO A 32 -5.92 6.60 -15.63
CA PRO A 32 -4.97 6.74 -16.73
C PRO A 32 -4.00 7.91 -16.52
N GLY A 33 -2.75 7.73 -16.96
CA GLY A 33 -1.71 8.76 -16.95
C GLY A 33 -0.71 8.66 -15.79
N PHE A 34 -0.92 7.74 -14.85
CA PHE A 34 0.06 7.41 -13.82
C PHE A 34 0.93 6.21 -14.24
N LEU A 35 2.16 6.19 -13.74
CA LEU A 35 3.06 5.04 -13.87
C LEU A 35 2.52 3.86 -13.05
N THR A 36 2.76 2.64 -13.52
CA THR A 36 2.70 1.45 -12.66
C THR A 36 3.74 1.55 -11.54
N ARG A 37 3.57 0.82 -10.44
CA ARG A 37 4.56 0.79 -9.36
C ARG A 37 5.91 0.31 -9.87
N ARG A 38 5.92 -0.64 -10.81
CA ARG A 38 7.16 -1.15 -11.43
C ARG A 38 7.89 -0.08 -12.22
N GLU A 39 7.19 0.66 -13.06
CA GLU A 39 7.78 1.77 -13.82
C GLU A 39 8.26 2.89 -12.88
N ALA A 40 7.50 3.19 -11.83
CA ALA A 40 7.90 4.18 -10.82
C ALA A 40 9.23 3.78 -10.14
N VAL A 41 9.39 2.51 -9.77
CA VAL A 41 10.63 1.97 -9.18
C VAL A 41 11.80 2.04 -10.15
N GLN A 42 11.60 1.62 -11.40
CA GLN A 42 12.64 1.69 -12.43
C GLN A 42 13.07 3.13 -12.70
N ARG A 43 12.11 4.05 -12.82
CA ARG A 43 12.40 5.48 -13.00
C ARG A 43 13.13 6.07 -11.81
N TYR A 44 12.73 5.72 -10.59
CA TYR A 44 13.41 6.15 -9.37
C TYR A 44 14.86 5.67 -9.35
N ALA A 45 15.12 4.39 -9.65
CA ALA A 45 16.48 3.84 -9.71
C ALA A 45 17.34 4.55 -10.76
N ALA A 46 16.81 4.76 -11.97
CA ALA A 46 17.51 5.43 -13.06
C ALA A 46 17.91 6.87 -12.72
N LEU A 47 17.03 7.63 -12.05
CA LEU A 47 17.28 9.03 -11.70
C LEU A 47 18.15 9.19 -10.45
N SER A 48 18.01 8.29 -9.48
CA SER A 48 18.69 8.41 -8.18
C SER A 48 20.01 7.63 -8.09
N GLY A 49 20.28 6.72 -9.03
CA GLY A 49 21.42 5.81 -8.97
C GLY A 49 21.35 4.80 -7.81
N ARG A 50 20.19 4.63 -7.17
CA ARG A 50 20.00 3.70 -6.06
C ARG A 50 19.84 2.27 -6.57
N ASP A 51 20.49 1.33 -5.90
CA ASP A 51 20.23 -0.09 -6.11
C ASP A 51 18.84 -0.45 -5.56
N ILE A 52 18.09 -1.21 -6.36
CA ILE A 52 16.72 -1.68 -6.09
C ILE A 52 16.65 -3.22 -6.06
N SER A 53 17.78 -3.91 -6.07
CA SER A 53 17.86 -5.38 -5.99
C SER A 53 17.08 -5.95 -4.80
N ASP A 54 17.08 -5.25 -3.65
CA ASP A 54 16.34 -5.61 -2.43
C ASP A 54 15.06 -4.78 -2.21
N PHE A 55 14.42 -4.32 -3.29
CA PHE A 55 13.22 -3.49 -3.16
C PHE A 55 12.00 -4.28 -2.66
N LEU A 56 11.97 -5.60 -2.87
CA LEU A 56 10.88 -6.46 -2.39
C LEU A 56 10.72 -6.37 -0.87
N PHE A 57 11.82 -6.40 -0.11
CA PHE A 57 11.78 -6.23 1.34
C PHE A 57 11.09 -4.92 1.74
N HIS A 58 11.49 -3.82 1.10
CA HIS A 58 10.94 -2.49 1.37
C HIS A 58 9.45 -2.39 1.00
N ARG A 59 9.07 -3.00 -0.13
CA ARG A 59 7.69 -3.06 -0.62
C ARG A 59 6.78 -3.82 0.34
N VAL A 60 7.20 -5.01 0.77
CA VAL A 60 6.45 -5.83 1.75
C VAL A 60 6.33 -5.10 3.07
N LEU A 61 7.42 -4.56 3.61
CA LEU A 61 7.40 -3.82 4.87
C LEU A 61 6.52 -2.56 4.79
N GLY A 62 6.56 -1.85 3.66
CA GLY A 62 5.74 -0.67 3.42
C GLY A 62 4.24 -0.99 3.41
N MET A 63 3.85 -2.04 2.69
CA MET A 63 2.44 -2.48 2.64
C MET A 63 1.98 -3.07 3.99
N TYR A 64 2.82 -3.88 4.64
CA TYR A 64 2.50 -4.45 5.96
C TYR A 64 2.24 -3.34 6.98
N LYS A 65 3.14 -2.34 7.06
CA LYS A 65 2.96 -1.17 7.91
C LYS A 65 1.61 -0.48 7.64
N LEU A 66 1.27 -0.29 6.37
CA LEU A 66 0.02 0.36 5.99
C LEU A 66 -1.20 -0.45 6.42
N GLY A 67 -1.21 -1.76 6.20
CA GLY A 67 -2.27 -2.65 6.69
C GLY A 67 -2.45 -2.58 8.20
N VAL A 68 -1.36 -2.57 8.97
CA VAL A 68 -1.40 -2.41 10.43
C VAL A 68 -2.00 -1.06 10.85
N ILE A 69 -1.68 0.03 10.15
CA ILE A 69 -2.28 1.35 10.42
C ILE A 69 -3.81 1.28 10.24
N PHE A 70 -4.29 0.72 9.14
CA PHE A 70 -5.73 0.56 8.88
C PHE A 70 -6.44 -0.30 9.93
N LEU A 71 -5.82 -1.40 10.34
CA LEU A 71 -6.31 -2.26 11.43
C LEU A 71 -6.38 -1.51 12.77
N GLN A 72 -5.36 -0.72 13.10
CA GLN A 72 -5.32 0.07 14.34
C GLN A 72 -6.42 1.15 14.34
N LEU A 73 -6.60 1.86 13.23
CA LEU A 73 -7.64 2.88 13.12
C LEU A 73 -9.04 2.25 13.24
N GLY A 74 -9.31 1.15 12.54
CA GLY A 74 -10.60 0.45 12.67
C GLY A 74 -10.81 -0.16 14.06
N CYS A 75 -9.76 -0.60 14.74
CA CYS A 75 -9.82 -1.04 16.14
C CYS A 75 -10.30 0.08 17.07
N ARG A 76 -9.76 1.31 16.91
CA ARG A 76 -10.18 2.48 17.69
C ARG A 76 -11.67 2.78 17.52
N HIS A 77 -12.23 2.55 16.33
CA HIS A 77 -13.66 2.73 16.10
C HIS A 77 -14.48 1.64 16.79
N ARG A 78 -14.08 0.37 16.64
CA ARG A 78 -14.76 -0.76 17.29
C ARG A 78 -14.78 -0.66 18.82
N THR A 79 -13.72 -0.11 19.42
CA THR A 79 -13.62 0.06 20.88
C THR A 79 -14.25 1.35 21.40
N GLY A 80 -14.83 2.18 20.53
CA GLY A 80 -15.41 3.48 20.91
C GLY A 80 -14.39 4.57 21.24
N ALA A 81 -13.10 4.35 21.00
CA ALA A 81 -12.06 5.38 21.12
C ALA A 81 -12.17 6.46 20.03
N THR A 82 -12.97 6.22 18.98
CA THR A 82 -13.48 7.23 18.03
C THR A 82 -14.87 6.82 17.53
N THR A 83 -15.75 7.80 17.31
CA THR A 83 -17.10 7.60 16.74
C THR A 83 -17.21 7.98 15.27
N ASP A 84 -16.10 8.40 14.65
CA ASP A 84 -16.07 8.81 13.24
C ASP A 84 -16.42 7.65 12.31
N SER A 85 -17.50 7.79 11.54
CA SER A 85 -18.02 6.75 10.65
C SER A 85 -17.06 6.37 9.53
N ARG A 86 -16.11 7.25 9.17
CA ARG A 86 -15.07 6.94 8.18
C ARG A 86 -14.18 5.78 8.63
N TYR A 87 -14.14 5.47 9.93
CA TYR A 87 -13.29 4.44 10.49
C TYR A 87 -13.95 3.05 10.52
N ALA A 88 -15.26 2.96 10.27
CA ALA A 88 -16.03 1.72 10.38
C ALA A 88 -15.54 0.61 9.43
N GLY A 89 -15.11 0.98 8.22
CA GLY A 89 -14.62 0.04 7.20
C GLY A 89 -13.11 -0.27 7.26
N LEU A 90 -12.34 0.48 8.06
CA LEU A 90 -10.87 0.45 7.94
C LEU A 90 -10.24 -0.89 8.33
N SER A 91 -10.87 -1.68 9.18
CA SER A 91 -10.35 -3.01 9.50
C SER A 91 -10.54 -4.03 8.39
N ALA A 92 -11.63 -3.96 7.62
CA ALA A 92 -11.81 -4.81 6.46
C ALA A 92 -10.77 -4.46 5.39
N ILE A 93 -10.57 -3.16 5.13
CA ILE A 93 -9.52 -2.66 4.22
C ILE A 93 -8.14 -3.14 4.71
N GLY A 94 -7.83 -2.95 6.00
CA GLY A 94 -6.57 -3.37 6.59
C GLY A 94 -6.27 -4.86 6.41
N THR A 95 -7.26 -5.73 6.59
CA THR A 95 -7.11 -7.17 6.32
C THR A 95 -6.81 -7.45 4.85
N GLY A 96 -7.55 -6.84 3.92
CA GLY A 96 -7.30 -7.03 2.48
C GLY A 96 -5.93 -6.49 2.05
N LEU A 97 -5.43 -5.42 2.67
CA LEU A 97 -4.05 -4.94 2.44
C LEU A 97 -3.01 -5.95 2.93
N LEU A 98 -3.25 -6.65 4.04
CA LEU A 98 -2.35 -7.71 4.52
C LEU A 98 -2.39 -8.96 3.63
N GLU A 99 -3.55 -9.33 3.08
CA GLU A 99 -3.68 -10.40 2.10
C GLU A 99 -2.87 -10.06 0.84
N PHE A 100 -3.01 -8.83 0.32
CA PHE A 100 -2.22 -8.37 -0.81
C PHE A 100 -0.72 -8.31 -0.49
N THR A 101 -0.36 -7.94 0.74
CA THR A 101 1.05 -8.00 1.21
C THR A 101 1.62 -9.41 1.09
N LEU A 102 0.82 -10.43 1.39
CA LEU A 102 1.22 -11.83 1.28
C LEU A 102 1.40 -12.26 -0.18
N ASP A 103 0.59 -11.72 -1.10
CA ASP A 103 0.78 -11.93 -2.53
C ASP A 103 2.09 -11.33 -3.03
N ILE A 104 2.40 -10.10 -2.60
CA ILE A 104 3.67 -9.44 -2.91
C ILE A 104 4.85 -10.27 -2.38
N ALA A 105 4.80 -10.69 -1.10
CA ALA A 105 5.87 -11.46 -0.47
C ALA A 105 6.14 -12.80 -1.19
N HIS A 106 5.13 -13.39 -1.82
CA HIS A 106 5.26 -14.61 -2.62
C HIS A 106 5.54 -14.36 -4.11
N GLY A 107 5.71 -13.10 -4.53
CA GLY A 107 5.95 -12.74 -5.93
C GLY A 107 4.74 -12.94 -6.85
N ARG A 108 3.53 -13.02 -6.30
CA ARG A 108 2.27 -13.06 -7.09
C ARG A 108 1.80 -11.69 -7.55
N ALA A 109 2.29 -10.63 -6.90
CA ALA A 109 2.05 -9.24 -7.24
C ALA A 109 3.33 -8.40 -7.04
N PHE A 110 3.33 -7.18 -7.58
CA PHE A 110 4.44 -6.22 -7.41
C PHE A 110 4.20 -5.22 -6.27
#